data_AF-A0AAX6FJ52-F1
#
_entry.id   AF-A0AAX6FJ52-F1
#
_cell.length_a   1.000
_cell.length_b   1.000
_cell.length_c   1.000
_cell.angle_alpha   90.00
_cell.angle_beta   90.00
_cell.angle_gamma   90.00
#
_symmetry.space_group_name_H-M   'P 1'
#
loop_
_entity.id
_entity.type
_entity.pdbx_description
1 polymer ?
#
loop_
_entity_poly.entity_id
_entity_poly.type
_entity_poly.pdbx_seq_one_letter_code
_entity_poly.pdbx_strand_id
1 'polypeptide(L)'
;MLMSVHLYISSNTSFILFYSRNHCTTPSANSCTCHCITSSTFLFTYAAVFVNGLVCEDPKLAKPEDFFFAGLNKPGNTSNPLGSMVTPVAAGQLPGLNTLGISLARIDFEPYGLNPPHTHPRATEILTVLEGSLYVGFVTSNPGNRLFAKVLRKGDVFVFPQGLVHFQLNSGEGDAVAIAALSSQNPGVITVANAVFGAKPPILDDVLAKAFNWTRRRWIGSRLSSGWTTIRTVPFASRCRDFLSVAYVYLNKQMCAPACVISL
;
A
#
# COMPACT_ATOMS: atom_id res chain seq x y z
N MET A 1 0.31 18.55 -25.21
CA MET A 1 0.04 17.24 -25.83
C MET A 1 -1.47 17.10 -25.93
N LEU A 2 -2.05 17.17 -27.13
CA LEU A 2 -3.49 17.06 -27.35
C LEU A 2 -3.96 15.63 -27.04
N MET A 3 -4.89 15.48 -26.11
CA MET A 3 -5.63 14.22 -25.94
C MET A 3 -6.98 14.36 -26.64
N SER A 4 -7.15 13.57 -27.70
CA SER A 4 -8.42 13.38 -28.39
C SER A 4 -9.37 12.54 -27.52
N VAL A 5 -10.55 13.06 -27.23
CA VAL A 5 -11.66 12.30 -26.63
C VAL A 5 -12.51 11.76 -27.78
N HIS A 6 -12.60 10.44 -27.94
CA HIS A 6 -13.60 9.83 -28.83
C HIS A 6 -14.95 9.82 -28.12
N LEU A 7 -15.91 10.58 -28.67
CA LEU A 7 -17.29 10.63 -28.21
C LEU A 7 -18.12 9.63 -29.04
N TYR A 8 -18.74 8.64 -28.39
CA TYR A 8 -19.78 7.82 -29.02
C TYR A 8 -21.12 8.56 -28.91
N ILE A 9 -21.71 8.89 -30.07
CA ILE A 9 -22.94 9.67 -30.18
C ILE A 9 -24.13 8.70 -30.25
N SER A 10 -25.05 8.79 -29.29
CA SER A 10 -26.39 8.19 -29.36
C SER A 10 -27.40 9.33 -29.46
N SER A 11 -28.22 9.30 -30.51
CA SER A 11 -29.21 10.31 -30.85
C SER A 11 -30.46 10.18 -29.95
N ASN A 12 -30.63 11.08 -28.98
CA ASN A 12 -31.90 11.59 -28.41
C ASN A 12 -31.89 11.83 -26.90
N THR A 13 -30.94 12.63 -26.41
CA THR A 13 -31.09 13.28 -25.10
C THR A 13 -30.57 14.71 -25.17
N SER A 14 -31.42 15.68 -24.82
CA SER A 14 -31.01 17.06 -24.63
C SER A 14 -29.96 17.13 -23.52
N PHE A 15 -28.71 17.40 -23.88
CA PHE A 15 -27.65 17.60 -22.90
C PHE A 15 -27.67 19.04 -22.40
N ILE A 16 -27.83 19.20 -21.09
CA ILE A 16 -27.38 20.41 -20.40
C ILE A 16 -25.85 20.40 -20.50
N LEU A 17 -25.31 21.28 -21.35
CA LEU A 17 -23.89 21.60 -21.37
C LEU A 17 -23.56 22.26 -20.02
N PHE A 18 -22.97 21.51 -19.10
CA PHE A 18 -22.24 22.10 -17.98
C PHE A 18 -20.96 22.73 -18.55
N TYR A 19 -21.09 23.95 -19.07
CA TYR A 19 -19.93 24.81 -19.29
C TYR A 19 -19.48 25.29 -17.91
N SER A 20 -18.63 24.50 -17.24
CA SER A 20 -17.83 25.06 -16.16
C SER A 20 -16.84 26.02 -16.82
N ARG A 21 -17.19 27.31 -16.82
CA ARG A 21 -16.30 28.38 -17.24
C ARG A 21 -15.25 28.56 -16.14
N ASN A 22 -14.36 27.58 -16.01
CA ASN A 22 -13.12 27.76 -15.27
C ASN A 22 -12.29 28.73 -16.11
N HIS A 23 -12.29 30.02 -15.74
CA HIS A 23 -11.30 30.97 -16.23
C HIS A 23 -9.94 30.58 -15.65
N CYS A 24 -9.31 29.53 -16.20
CA CYS A 24 -7.89 29.25 -16.01
C CYS A 24 -7.16 29.76 -17.25
N THR A 25 -6.75 31.02 -17.23
CA THR A 25 -5.94 31.64 -18.29
C THR A 25 -4.45 31.59 -17.93
N THR A 26 -3.85 30.41 -17.75
CA THR A 26 -2.39 30.23 -17.74
C THR A 26 -1.99 28.80 -18.19
N PRO A 27 -0.84 28.60 -18.86
CA PRO A 27 -0.50 27.33 -19.50
C PRO A 27 0.24 26.34 -18.58
N SER A 28 0.11 26.45 -17.25
CA SER A 28 0.71 25.49 -16.31
C SER A 28 -0.39 24.69 -15.60
N ALA A 29 -0.26 23.35 -15.61
CA ALA A 29 -1.19 22.43 -14.94
C ALA A 29 -1.23 22.59 -13.40
N ASN A 30 -0.47 23.54 -12.84
CA ASN A 30 -0.26 23.73 -11.41
C ASN A 30 -0.94 25.01 -10.87
N SER A 31 -1.68 25.77 -11.70
CA SER A 31 -2.19 27.10 -11.35
C SER A 31 -3.72 27.22 -11.26
N CYS A 32 -4.49 26.13 -11.32
CA CYS A 32 -5.92 26.16 -10.98
C CYS A 32 -6.12 25.84 -9.49
N THR A 33 -5.40 26.54 -8.58
CA THR A 33 -5.53 26.38 -7.13
C THR A 33 -6.72 27.17 -6.60
N CYS A 34 -7.93 26.71 -6.92
CA CYS A 34 -9.08 26.93 -6.04
C CYS A 34 -9.10 25.77 -5.03
N HIS A 35 -9.26 26.05 -3.73
CA HIS A 35 -9.40 24.99 -2.73
C HIS A 35 -10.56 24.07 -3.14
N CYS A 36 -10.21 22.83 -3.51
CA CYS A 36 -11.17 21.83 -3.97
C CYS A 36 -11.33 20.79 -2.85
N ILE A 37 -12.45 20.84 -2.14
CA ILE A 37 -12.81 19.85 -1.14
C ILE A 37 -13.48 18.67 -1.84
N THR A 38 -13.15 17.44 -1.46
CA THR A 38 -13.84 16.26 -2.00
C THR A 38 -15.32 16.28 -1.63
N SER A 39 -16.21 16.29 -2.63
CA SER A 39 -17.64 16.15 -2.43
C SER A 39 -17.99 14.75 -1.91
N SER A 40 -18.50 14.67 -0.68
CA SER A 40 -19.00 13.43 -0.06
C SER A 40 -20.48 13.17 -0.38
N THR A 41 -21.19 14.17 -0.87
CA THR A 41 -22.63 14.13 -1.16
C THR A 41 -22.90 13.77 -2.62
N PHE A 42 -22.61 12.53 -3.01
CA PHE A 42 -23.22 11.89 -4.19
C PHE A 42 -24.20 10.79 -3.77
N LEU A 43 -24.88 10.99 -2.65
CA LEU A 43 -26.01 10.16 -2.28
C LEU A 43 -27.29 10.83 -2.80
N PHE A 44 -27.95 10.09 -3.70
CA PHE A 44 -29.29 10.31 -4.27
C PHE A 44 -29.39 11.31 -5.45
N THR A 45 -29.39 10.74 -6.67
CA THR A 45 -30.13 11.16 -7.91
C THR A 45 -29.33 11.43 -9.19
N TYR A 46 -28.01 11.60 -9.18
CA TYR A 46 -27.21 11.71 -10.41
C TYR A 46 -26.12 10.65 -10.49
N ALA A 47 -25.88 10.12 -11.69
CA ALA A 47 -24.85 9.12 -11.96
C ALA A 47 -23.49 9.58 -11.42
N ALA A 48 -22.76 8.68 -10.76
CA ALA A 48 -21.41 8.94 -10.28
C ALA A 48 -20.51 9.35 -11.46
N VAL A 49 -19.94 10.56 -11.41
CA VAL A 49 -18.99 11.04 -12.41
C VAL A 49 -17.58 10.61 -11.99
N PHE A 50 -16.91 9.82 -12.83
CA PHE A 50 -15.53 9.42 -12.60
C PHE A 50 -14.58 10.41 -13.29
N VAL A 51 -13.71 11.03 -12.51
CA VAL A 51 -12.68 11.97 -12.97
C VAL A 51 -11.30 11.56 -12.44
N ASN A 52 -10.23 12.12 -13.00
CA ASN A 52 -8.91 11.99 -12.40
C ASN A 52 -8.85 12.80 -11.09
N GLY A 53 -8.75 12.11 -9.95
CA GLY A 53 -8.85 12.73 -8.62
C GLY A 53 -10.24 12.53 -8.02
N LEU A 54 -10.77 13.57 -7.39
CA LEU A 54 -12.08 13.57 -6.74
C LEU A 54 -12.86 14.83 -7.15
N VAL A 55 -14.19 14.71 -7.25
CA VAL A 55 -15.08 15.83 -7.60
C VAL A 55 -15.06 16.86 -6.47
N CYS A 56 -14.96 18.14 -6.84
CA CYS A 56 -14.98 19.24 -5.87
C CYS A 56 -16.40 19.54 -5.39
N GLU A 57 -16.54 19.84 -4.10
CA GLU A 57 -17.70 20.54 -3.55
C GLU A 57 -17.68 22.02 -3.94
N ASP A 58 -18.82 22.71 -3.80
CA ASP A 58 -18.87 24.18 -3.91
C ASP A 58 -17.96 24.79 -2.82
N PRO A 59 -16.91 25.55 -3.18
CA PRO A 59 -16.00 26.15 -2.21
C PRO A 59 -16.68 27.06 -1.18
N LYS A 60 -17.91 27.55 -1.45
CA LYS A 60 -18.69 28.34 -0.49
C LYS A 60 -19.28 27.51 0.66
N LEU A 61 -19.39 26.20 0.48
CA LEU A 61 -19.91 25.27 1.49
C LEU A 61 -18.80 24.69 2.38
N ALA A 62 -17.55 24.95 2.02
CA ALA A 62 -16.34 24.56 2.76
C ALA A 62 -16.39 24.97 4.24
N LYS A 63 -16.01 24.05 5.12
CA LYS A 63 -15.92 24.27 6.56
C LYS A 63 -14.54 23.86 7.10
N PRO A 64 -14.12 24.37 8.27
CA PRO A 64 -12.85 23.97 8.89
C PRO A 64 -12.69 22.45 9.05
N GLU A 65 -13.80 21.74 9.28
CA GLU A 65 -13.84 20.29 9.44
C GLU A 65 -13.38 19.54 8.18
N ASP A 66 -13.56 20.12 7.00
CA ASP A 66 -13.13 19.52 5.72
C ASP A 66 -11.60 19.53 5.55
N PHE A 67 -10.92 20.37 6.34
CA PHE A 67 -9.46 20.53 6.37
C PHE A 67 -8.83 20.02 7.68
N PHE A 68 -9.61 19.31 8.51
CA PHE A 68 -9.17 18.81 9.80
C PHE A 68 -9.30 17.29 9.91
N PHE A 69 -8.24 16.64 10.41
CA PHE A 69 -8.26 15.21 10.74
C PHE A 69 -7.75 14.98 12.16
N ALA A 70 -8.62 14.49 13.04
CA ALA A 70 -8.27 14.09 14.39
C ALA A 70 -7.92 12.59 14.46
N GLY A 71 -7.11 12.20 15.44
CA GLY A 71 -6.94 10.79 15.82
C GLY A 71 -5.56 10.18 15.58
N LEU A 72 -4.66 10.86 14.87
CA LEU A 72 -3.26 10.40 14.71
C LEU A 72 -2.47 10.35 16.03
N ASN A 73 -3.02 10.86 17.13
CA ASN A 73 -2.46 10.68 18.47
C ASN A 73 -2.74 9.29 19.05
N LYS A 74 -3.70 8.54 18.49
CA LYS A 74 -4.05 7.18 18.94
C LYS A 74 -3.23 6.15 18.13
N PRO A 75 -2.60 5.17 18.80
CA PRO A 75 -1.88 4.12 18.09
C PRO A 75 -2.84 3.21 17.31
N GLY A 76 -2.41 2.77 16.12
CA GLY A 76 -3.09 1.73 15.36
C GLY A 76 -2.97 0.35 16.02
N ASN A 77 -3.86 -0.58 15.65
CA ASN A 77 -3.83 -1.94 16.18
C ASN A 77 -2.71 -2.79 15.55
N THR A 78 -1.60 -2.96 16.27
CA THR A 78 -0.45 -3.77 15.86
C THR A 78 -0.58 -5.25 16.17
N SER A 79 -1.67 -5.71 16.81
CA SER A 79 -1.94 -7.13 17.10
C SER A 79 -2.32 -7.91 15.84
N ASN A 80 -1.38 -8.03 14.90
CA ASN A 80 -1.51 -8.70 13.63
C ASN A 80 -0.19 -9.40 13.26
N PRO A 81 -0.15 -10.31 12.28
CA PRO A 81 1.05 -11.12 12.00
C PRO A 81 2.31 -10.33 11.61
N LEU A 82 2.15 -9.09 11.16
CA LEU A 82 3.26 -8.22 10.79
C LEU A 82 3.71 -7.32 11.95
N GLY A 83 2.93 -7.20 13.03
CA GLY A 83 3.29 -6.35 14.16
C GLY A 83 3.34 -4.86 13.84
N SER A 84 2.71 -4.42 12.75
CA SER A 84 2.69 -3.01 12.34
C SER A 84 1.31 -2.60 11.86
N MET A 85 1.00 -1.30 11.95
CA MET A 85 -0.26 -0.74 11.45
C MET A 85 -0.01 0.64 10.83
N VAL A 86 -0.49 0.83 9.61
CA VAL A 86 -0.47 2.10 8.89
C VAL A 86 -1.85 2.75 8.98
N THR A 87 -1.91 3.97 9.51
CA THR A 87 -3.10 4.81 9.56
C THR A 87 -2.95 5.96 8.54
N PRO A 88 -3.53 5.83 7.33
CA PRO A 88 -3.36 6.83 6.27
C PRO A 88 -4.28 8.04 6.47
N VAL A 89 -3.81 9.20 6.01
CA VAL A 89 -4.55 10.46 5.87
C VAL A 89 -4.31 10.99 4.46
N ALA A 90 -5.00 10.38 3.51
CA ALA A 90 -5.03 10.78 2.10
C ALA A 90 -6.32 11.56 1.79
N ALA A 91 -6.53 12.01 0.55
CA ALA A 91 -7.74 12.75 0.17
C ALA A 91 -9.06 12.00 0.45
N GLY A 92 -9.01 10.67 0.57
CA GLY A 92 -10.17 9.87 0.98
C GLY A 92 -10.50 9.95 2.49
N GLN A 93 -9.56 10.36 3.33
CA GLN A 93 -9.76 10.57 4.78
C GLN A 93 -9.85 12.04 5.15
N LEU A 94 -9.11 12.89 4.44
CA LEU A 94 -9.08 14.34 4.64
C LEU A 94 -9.44 15.03 3.32
N PRO A 95 -10.72 15.35 3.07
CA PRO A 95 -11.23 15.89 1.82
C PRO A 95 -10.47 17.10 1.29
N GLY A 96 -10.01 17.98 2.19
CA GLY A 96 -9.24 19.18 1.88
C GLY A 96 -7.85 18.93 1.26
N LEU A 97 -7.35 17.68 1.25
CA LEU A 97 -6.12 17.32 0.54
C LEU A 97 -6.29 17.18 -0.97
N ASN A 98 -7.53 17.13 -1.47
CA ASN A 98 -7.78 17.01 -2.89
C ASN A 98 -7.17 18.20 -3.64
N THR A 99 -6.49 17.93 -4.76
CA THR A 99 -5.70 18.86 -5.59
C THR A 99 -4.41 19.42 -4.95
N LEU A 100 -4.14 19.17 -3.66
CA LEU A 100 -2.96 19.72 -2.97
C LEU A 100 -1.68 18.89 -3.13
N GLY A 101 -1.78 17.69 -3.70
CA GLY A 101 -0.60 16.89 -4.05
C GLY A 101 0.19 16.34 -2.86
N ILE A 102 -0.41 16.25 -1.66
CA ILE A 102 0.23 15.71 -0.46
C ILE A 102 -0.70 14.81 0.34
N SER A 103 -0.13 13.89 1.12
CA SER A 103 -0.83 13.10 2.13
C SER A 103 0.08 12.78 3.32
N LEU A 104 -0.51 12.27 4.40
CA LEU A 104 0.22 11.84 5.60
C LEU A 104 -0.16 10.40 5.96
N ALA A 105 0.67 9.73 6.74
CA ALA A 105 0.33 8.49 7.43
C ALA A 105 1.06 8.40 8.77
N ARG A 106 0.39 7.84 9.78
CA ARG A 106 1.05 7.34 11.00
C ARG A 106 1.33 5.86 10.85
N ILE A 107 2.47 5.42 11.34
CA ILE A 107 2.84 4.01 11.37
C ILE A 107 3.25 3.64 12.79
N ASP A 108 2.57 2.65 13.35
CA ASP A 108 2.85 2.07 14.66
C ASP A 108 3.44 0.68 14.49
N PHE A 109 4.44 0.35 15.30
CA PHE A 109 5.13 -0.94 15.29
C PHE A 109 5.24 -1.48 16.71
N GLU A 110 4.84 -2.74 16.92
CA GLU A 110 5.23 -3.50 18.11
C GLU A 110 6.72 -3.88 18.04
N PRO A 111 7.34 -4.42 19.10
CA PRO A 111 8.74 -4.87 19.04
C PRO A 111 8.93 -5.87 17.89
N TYR A 112 9.93 -5.62 17.04
CA TYR A 112 10.20 -6.43 15.85
C TYR A 112 9.09 -6.42 14.76
N GLY A 113 8.12 -5.51 14.86
CA GLY A 113 7.10 -5.29 13.86
C GLY A 113 7.67 -4.82 12.51
N LEU A 114 7.10 -5.31 11.42
CA LEU A 114 7.53 -5.09 10.04
C LEU A 114 6.42 -4.41 9.24
N ASN A 115 6.73 -3.28 8.62
CA ASN A 115 6.01 -2.81 7.44
C ASN A 115 6.72 -3.42 6.21
N PRO A 116 6.14 -4.46 5.59
CA PRO A 116 6.84 -5.33 4.65
C PRO A 116 7.25 -4.60 3.37
N PRO A 117 8.12 -5.18 2.52
CA PRO A 117 8.48 -4.59 1.25
C PRO A 117 7.27 -4.15 0.42
N HIS A 118 7.20 -2.85 0.15
CA HIS A 118 6.12 -2.21 -0.61
C HIS A 118 6.64 -1.06 -1.46
N THR A 119 5.79 -0.51 -2.32
CA THR A 119 6.08 0.67 -3.13
C THR A 119 4.87 1.59 -3.26
N HIS A 120 5.15 2.89 -3.42
CA HIS A 120 4.17 3.93 -3.74
C HIS A 120 4.31 4.32 -5.21
N PRO A 121 3.39 3.88 -6.10
CA PRO A 121 3.53 4.13 -7.54
C PRO A 121 3.39 5.62 -7.90
N ARG A 122 2.77 6.42 -7.05
CA ARG A 122 2.42 7.82 -7.35
C ARG A 122 3.02 8.85 -6.39
N ALA A 123 3.92 8.47 -5.48
CA ALA A 123 4.51 9.41 -4.53
C ALA A 123 5.91 9.02 -4.07
N THR A 124 6.74 10.02 -3.84
CA THR A 124 7.90 9.93 -2.94
C THR A 124 7.39 10.02 -1.50
N GLU A 125 8.04 9.29 -0.59
CA GLU A 125 7.76 9.34 0.85
C GLU A 125 8.95 9.92 1.61
N ILE A 126 8.66 10.71 2.64
CA ILE A 126 9.63 11.07 3.67
C ILE A 126 9.09 10.65 5.03
N LEU A 127 9.88 9.88 5.78
CA LEU A 127 9.50 9.30 7.07
C LEU A 127 10.32 9.93 8.19
N THR A 128 9.65 10.34 9.26
CA THR A 128 10.25 10.84 10.49
C THR A 128 9.91 9.92 11.65
N VAL A 129 10.91 9.49 12.42
CA VAL A 129 10.68 8.67 13.62
C VAL A 129 10.28 9.55 14.80
N LEU A 130 9.14 9.27 15.41
CA LEU A 130 8.69 9.96 16.61
C LEU A 130 9.13 9.26 17.89
N GLU A 131 9.17 7.92 17.89
CA GLU A 131 9.54 7.07 19.03
C GLU A 131 10.19 5.75 18.56
N GLY A 132 11.01 5.14 19.41
CA GLY A 132 11.64 3.84 19.13
C GLY A 132 12.83 3.92 18.16
N SER A 133 13.11 2.81 17.46
CA SER A 133 14.20 2.70 16.49
C SER A 133 13.82 1.80 15.31
N LEU A 134 13.93 2.35 14.09
CA LEU A 134 13.52 1.66 12.87
C LEU A 134 14.73 1.36 11.97
N TYR A 135 14.93 0.09 11.62
CA TYR A 135 15.75 -0.28 10.48
C TYR A 135 14.93 -0.11 9.20
N VAL A 136 15.30 0.87 8.38
CA VAL A 136 14.58 1.18 7.13
C VAL A 136 15.49 1.01 5.93
N GLY A 137 14.90 0.82 4.74
CA GLY A 137 15.67 0.90 3.51
C GLY A 137 14.83 0.81 2.24
N PHE A 138 15.44 1.19 1.12
CA PHE A 138 14.91 1.00 -0.23
C PHE A 138 15.93 0.33 -1.15
N VAL A 139 15.43 -0.27 -2.22
CA VAL A 139 16.25 -0.92 -3.26
C VAL A 139 16.14 -0.14 -4.56
N THR A 140 17.28 0.19 -5.17
CA THR A 140 17.29 0.86 -6.49
C THR A 140 16.79 -0.05 -7.60
N SER A 141 16.39 0.53 -8.73
CA SER A 141 16.02 -0.24 -9.93
C SER A 141 17.19 -1.05 -10.51
N ASN A 142 16.85 -1.93 -11.46
CA ASN A 142 17.80 -2.65 -12.28
C ASN A 142 18.79 -1.70 -13.00
N PRO A 143 20.01 -2.19 -13.31
CA PRO A 143 20.55 -3.52 -12.97
C PRO A 143 21.10 -3.60 -11.54
N GLY A 144 21.23 -2.47 -10.84
CA GLY A 144 22.00 -2.39 -9.60
C GLY A 144 21.35 -3.08 -8.40
N ASN A 145 20.01 -3.01 -8.26
CA ASN A 145 19.27 -3.58 -7.13
C ASN A 145 19.94 -3.29 -5.77
N ARG A 146 20.53 -2.10 -5.63
CA ARG A 146 21.36 -1.73 -4.49
C ARG A 146 20.47 -1.33 -3.32
N LEU A 147 20.74 -1.92 -2.16
CA LEU A 147 20.09 -1.54 -0.90
C LEU A 147 20.72 -0.27 -0.34
N PHE A 148 19.87 0.72 -0.02
CA PHE A 148 20.19 1.84 0.84
C PHE A 148 19.40 1.67 2.13
N ALA A 149 20.09 1.47 3.24
CA ALA A 149 19.45 1.19 4.52
C ALA A 149 20.15 1.89 5.68
N LYS A 150 19.40 2.19 6.74
CA LYS A 150 19.89 2.82 7.96
C LYS A 150 18.98 2.49 9.15
N VAL A 151 19.56 2.43 10.35
CA VAL A 151 18.78 2.45 11.60
C VAL A 151 18.54 3.91 11.99
N LEU A 152 17.27 4.28 12.06
CA LEU A 152 16.80 5.60 12.47
C LEU A 152 16.40 5.58 13.95
N ARG A 153 16.65 6.69 14.64
CA ARG A 153 16.20 6.96 16.02
C ARG A 153 15.21 8.12 16.03
N LYS A 154 14.58 8.37 17.18
CA LYS A 154 13.68 9.52 17.38
C LYS A 154 14.28 10.83 16.85
N GLY A 155 13.53 11.50 15.98
CA GLY A 155 13.91 12.75 15.32
C GLY A 155 14.62 12.56 13.97
N ASP A 156 15.11 11.36 13.66
CA ASP A 156 15.74 11.08 12.37
C ASP A 156 14.71 11.01 11.24
N VAL A 157 15.18 11.35 10.03
CA VAL A 157 14.37 11.39 8.81
C VAL A 157 15.01 10.55 7.72
N PHE A 158 14.21 9.89 6.89
CA PHE A 158 14.66 9.13 5.73
C PHE A 158 13.69 9.26 4.55
N VAL A 159 14.23 9.34 3.33
CA VAL A 159 13.45 9.52 2.10
C VAL A 159 13.41 8.24 1.28
N PHE A 160 12.23 7.90 0.77
CA PHE A 160 12.01 6.78 -0.14
C PHE A 160 11.56 7.34 -1.51
N PRO A 161 12.41 7.23 -2.56
CA PRO A 161 12.06 7.73 -3.88
C PRO A 161 10.82 7.04 -4.47
N GLN A 162 10.00 7.80 -5.21
CA GLN A 162 8.79 7.29 -5.84
C GLN A 162 9.01 5.99 -6.61
N GLY A 163 8.12 5.03 -6.39
CA GLY A 163 8.09 3.77 -7.13
C GLY A 163 9.14 2.73 -6.68
N LEU A 164 10.10 3.08 -5.82
CA LEU A 164 11.08 2.11 -5.33
C LEU A 164 10.53 1.23 -4.20
N VAL A 165 10.92 -0.05 -4.21
CA VAL A 165 10.58 -0.99 -3.15
C VAL A 165 11.34 -0.61 -1.90
N HIS A 166 10.61 -0.44 -0.79
CA HIS A 166 11.16 -0.07 0.51
C HIS A 166 10.39 -0.75 1.65
N PHE A 167 10.95 -0.68 2.85
CA PHE A 167 10.43 -1.35 4.05
C PHE A 167 10.86 -0.62 5.33
N GLN A 168 10.18 -0.93 6.42
CA GLN A 168 10.59 -0.52 7.78
C GLN A 168 10.42 -1.68 8.75
N LEU A 169 11.43 -1.92 9.57
CA LEU A 169 11.42 -2.92 10.64
C LEU A 169 11.71 -2.22 11.96
N ASN A 170 10.86 -2.42 12.97
CA ASN A 170 11.22 -2.03 14.33
C ASN A 170 12.37 -2.92 14.82
N SER A 171 13.52 -2.31 15.07
CA SER A 171 14.74 -3.00 15.48
C SER A 171 14.98 -2.92 17.00
N GLY A 172 14.10 -2.22 17.71
CA GLY A 172 14.14 -2.09 19.17
C GLY A 172 13.26 -3.12 19.90
N GLU A 173 13.49 -3.22 21.20
CA GLU A 173 12.73 -4.08 22.12
C GLU A 173 11.39 -3.47 22.57
N GLY A 174 11.19 -2.17 22.35
CA GLY A 174 9.95 -1.45 22.63
C GLY A 174 9.22 -1.04 21.35
N ASP A 175 8.03 -0.46 21.52
CA ASP A 175 7.24 0.06 20.41
C ASP A 175 7.96 1.19 19.66
N ALA A 176 7.66 1.35 18.38
CA ALA A 176 8.14 2.43 17.54
C ALA A 176 7.00 3.13 16.82
N VAL A 177 7.14 4.44 16.62
CA VAL A 177 6.14 5.29 15.97
C VAL A 177 6.83 6.16 14.93
N ALA A 178 6.25 6.26 13.74
CA ALA A 178 6.72 7.14 12.68
C ALA A 178 5.57 7.88 12.00
N ILE A 179 5.90 9.03 11.42
CA ILE A 179 5.02 9.76 10.50
C ILE A 179 5.67 9.78 9.12
N ALA A 180 4.90 9.40 8.11
CA ALA A 180 5.26 9.47 6.71
C ALA A 180 4.47 10.58 6.02
N ALA A 181 5.15 11.49 5.32
CA ALA A 181 4.54 12.44 4.41
C ALA A 181 4.82 12.01 2.97
N LEU A 182 3.82 12.10 2.10
CA LEU A 182 3.92 11.63 0.72
C LEU A 182 3.56 12.72 -0.27
N SER A 183 4.27 12.77 -1.40
CA SER A 183 4.10 13.78 -2.46
C SER A 183 2.92 13.51 -3.39
N SER A 184 1.80 13.01 -2.86
CA SER A 184 0.56 12.82 -3.61
C SER A 184 -0.63 12.77 -2.67
N GLN A 185 -1.78 13.31 -3.11
CA GLN A 185 -3.06 13.16 -2.39
C GLN A 185 -3.56 11.71 -2.34
N ASN A 186 -3.03 10.85 -3.23
CA ASN A 186 -3.32 9.43 -3.29
C ASN A 186 -2.06 8.68 -3.76
N PRO A 187 -1.13 8.37 -2.83
CA PRO A 187 0.14 7.73 -3.18
C PRO A 187 -0.04 6.32 -3.78
N GLY A 188 -1.07 5.60 -3.34
CA GLY A 188 -1.26 4.18 -3.60
C GLY A 188 -0.22 3.32 -2.90
N VAL A 189 -0.52 2.05 -2.65
CA VAL A 189 0.42 1.12 -2.01
C VAL A 189 0.38 -0.21 -2.74
N ILE A 190 1.55 -0.75 -3.06
CA ILE A 190 1.70 -2.11 -3.58
C ILE A 190 2.60 -2.87 -2.61
N THR A 191 2.00 -3.66 -1.73
CA THR A 191 2.76 -4.62 -0.91
C THR A 191 3.23 -5.76 -1.80
N VAL A 192 4.55 -5.95 -1.91
CA VAL A 192 5.16 -6.86 -2.90
C VAL A 192 4.63 -8.29 -2.75
N ALA A 193 4.61 -8.82 -1.52
CA ALA A 193 4.14 -10.18 -1.28
C ALA A 193 2.64 -10.35 -1.64
N ASN A 194 1.80 -9.38 -1.30
CA ASN A 194 0.36 -9.44 -1.61
C ASN A 194 0.12 -9.33 -3.12
N ALA A 195 0.87 -8.48 -3.83
CA ALA A 195 0.75 -8.33 -5.27
C ALA A 195 1.21 -9.59 -6.03
N VAL A 196 2.26 -10.25 -5.55
CA VAL A 196 2.83 -11.43 -6.20
C VAL A 196 2.07 -12.72 -5.85
N PHE A 197 1.74 -12.92 -4.58
CA PHE A 197 1.17 -14.19 -4.09
C PHE A 197 -0.31 -14.11 -3.68
N GLY A 198 -0.87 -12.91 -3.56
CA GLY A 198 -2.25 -12.65 -3.13
C GLY A 198 -3.14 -11.98 -4.18
N ALA A 199 -2.69 -11.87 -5.44
CA ALA A 199 -3.47 -11.28 -6.53
C ALA A 199 -4.80 -12.01 -6.77
N LYS A 200 -5.80 -11.27 -7.23
CA LYS A 200 -7.14 -11.80 -7.56
C LYS A 200 -7.57 -11.28 -8.95
N PRO A 201 -7.68 -12.15 -9.97
CA PRO A 201 -7.30 -13.58 -9.97
C PRO A 201 -5.79 -13.78 -9.72
N PRO A 202 -5.36 -14.96 -9.22
CA PRO A 202 -3.96 -15.22 -8.92
C PRO A 202 -3.08 -15.23 -10.17
N ILE A 203 -1.81 -14.86 -10.02
CA ILE A 203 -0.80 -15.04 -11.06
C ILE A 203 -0.62 -16.54 -11.29
N LEU A 204 -0.51 -16.95 -12.56
CA LEU A 204 -0.30 -18.35 -12.91
C LEU A 204 0.92 -18.94 -12.20
N ASP A 205 0.74 -20.10 -11.59
CA ASP A 205 1.78 -20.80 -10.85
C ASP A 205 3.04 -21.04 -11.69
N ASP A 206 2.90 -21.31 -12.98
CA ASP A 206 4.02 -21.49 -13.91
C ASP A 206 4.82 -20.20 -14.13
N VAL A 207 4.15 -19.03 -14.13
CA VAL A 207 4.83 -17.73 -14.19
C VAL A 207 5.65 -17.52 -12.92
N LEU A 208 5.06 -17.76 -11.74
CA LEU A 208 5.76 -17.61 -10.46
C LEU A 208 6.92 -18.60 -10.33
N ALA A 209 6.70 -19.88 -10.65
CA ALA A 209 7.74 -20.90 -10.61
C ALA A 209 8.92 -20.53 -11.51
N LYS A 210 8.64 -20.06 -12.74
CA LYS A 210 9.69 -19.62 -13.65
C LYS A 210 10.40 -18.35 -13.17
N ALA A 211 9.66 -17.35 -12.66
CA ALA A 211 10.20 -16.08 -12.20
C ALA A 211 11.09 -16.23 -10.95
N PHE A 212 10.70 -17.07 -10.00
CA PHE A 212 11.47 -17.33 -8.77
C PHE A 212 12.51 -18.45 -8.94
N ASN A 213 12.69 -18.96 -10.16
CA ASN A 213 13.57 -20.09 -10.48
C ASN A 213 13.32 -21.31 -9.58
N TRP A 214 12.04 -21.60 -9.31
CA TRP A 214 11.61 -22.78 -8.56
C TRP A 214 11.17 -23.88 -9.50
N THR A 215 11.51 -25.13 -9.18
CA THR A 215 10.89 -26.27 -9.85
C THR A 215 9.42 -26.35 -9.43
N ARG A 216 8.52 -26.79 -10.34
CA ARG A 216 7.08 -26.90 -10.05
C ARG A 216 6.80 -27.72 -8.78
N ARG A 217 7.58 -28.79 -8.53
CA ARG A 217 7.50 -29.59 -7.28
C ARG A 217 7.86 -28.78 -6.03
N ARG A 218 8.91 -27.96 -6.09
CA ARG A 218 9.37 -27.13 -4.97
C ARG A 218 8.40 -25.98 -4.69
N TRP A 219 7.78 -25.42 -5.73
CA TRP A 219 6.75 -24.39 -5.60
C TRP A 219 5.47 -24.92 -4.94
N ILE A 220 4.92 -26.06 -5.40
CA ILE A 220 3.72 -26.67 -4.78
C ILE A 220 4.00 -27.05 -3.32
N GLY A 221 5.16 -27.64 -3.04
CA GLY A 221 5.57 -27.98 -1.67
C GLY A 221 5.65 -26.77 -0.75
N SER A 222 6.19 -25.64 -1.25
CA SER A 222 6.28 -24.39 -0.49
C SER A 222 4.90 -23.83 -0.12
N ARG A 223 3.92 -23.89 -1.04
CA ARG A 223 2.54 -23.42 -0.82
C ARG A 223 1.79 -24.24 0.24
N LEU A 224 2.00 -25.56 0.24
CA LEU A 224 1.43 -26.46 1.24
C LEU A 224 2.04 -26.23 2.64
N SER A 225 3.34 -25.97 2.72
CA SER A 225 4.03 -25.71 4.00
C SER A 225 3.74 -24.33 4.60
N SER A 226 3.35 -23.35 3.80
CA SER A 226 3.17 -21.95 4.21
C SER A 226 1.69 -21.58 4.50
N GLY A 227 0.78 -22.56 4.54
CA GLY A 227 -0.62 -22.33 4.93
C GLY A 227 -1.46 -21.54 3.92
N TRP A 228 -0.96 -21.31 2.69
CA TRP A 228 -1.70 -20.64 1.62
C TRP A 228 -2.66 -21.63 0.92
N THR A 229 -3.53 -22.27 1.68
CA THR A 229 -4.54 -23.18 1.16
C THR A 229 -5.84 -22.42 0.86
N THR A 230 -6.08 -22.13 -0.42
CA THR A 230 -7.44 -22.13 -0.96
C THR A 230 -7.69 -23.52 -1.56
N ILE A 231 -8.66 -24.23 -1.01
CA ILE A 231 -8.94 -25.65 -1.23
C ILE A 231 -9.62 -25.88 -2.60
N ARG A 232 -9.16 -26.94 -3.31
CA ARG A 232 -9.89 -28.00 -4.07
C ARG A 232 -9.14 -28.28 -5.38
N THR A 233 -8.44 -29.40 -5.51
CA THR A 233 -9.03 -30.69 -5.94
C THR A 233 -8.57 -31.92 -5.13
N VAL A 234 -9.42 -32.95 -5.12
CA VAL A 234 -9.41 -34.22 -4.34
C VAL A 234 -8.42 -35.29 -4.90
N PRO A 235 -8.20 -36.45 -4.26
CA PRO A 235 -6.89 -36.91 -3.78
C PRO A 235 -6.19 -37.96 -4.68
N PHE A 236 -4.88 -38.12 -4.53
CA PHE A 236 -4.27 -39.44 -4.69
C PHE A 236 -3.14 -39.64 -3.69
N ALA A 237 -3.24 -40.72 -2.94
CA ALA A 237 -2.28 -41.14 -1.94
C ALA A 237 -0.95 -41.55 -2.59
N SER A 238 0.18 -41.18 -1.99
CA SER A 238 1.14 -42.15 -1.42
C SER A 238 2.51 -41.52 -1.10
N ARG A 239 2.97 -41.88 0.11
CA ARG A 239 4.37 -42.10 0.56
C ARG A 239 5.31 -40.90 0.72
N CYS A 240 5.69 -40.73 1.99
CA CYS A 240 6.92 -40.10 2.45
C CYS A 240 8.17 -40.63 1.72
N ARG A 241 9.12 -39.74 1.43
CA ARG A 241 10.57 -39.93 1.65
C ARG A 241 11.40 -38.66 1.36
N ASP A 242 12.19 -38.28 2.37
CA ASP A 242 13.62 -37.90 2.33
C ASP A 242 14.14 -36.47 1.98
N PHE A 243 14.53 -35.78 3.07
CA PHE A 243 15.79 -35.05 3.38
C PHE A 243 16.07 -33.55 3.07
N LEU A 244 16.58 -32.90 4.15
CA LEU A 244 17.69 -31.92 4.33
C LEU A 244 17.72 -30.60 3.54
N SER A 245 17.25 -29.51 4.17
CA SER A 245 18.05 -28.30 4.48
C SER A 245 17.16 -27.21 5.11
N VAL A 246 17.72 -26.51 6.11
CA VAL A 246 17.07 -25.49 6.92
C VAL A 246 16.97 -24.18 6.13
N ALA A 247 15.75 -23.65 5.98
CA ALA A 247 15.52 -22.25 5.63
C ALA A 247 14.44 -21.72 6.58
N TYR A 248 14.81 -20.75 7.41
CA TYR A 248 13.86 -20.06 8.28
C TYR A 248 12.94 -19.18 7.45
N VAL A 249 11.66 -19.49 7.45
CA VAL A 249 10.57 -18.57 7.05
C VAL A 249 9.49 -18.71 8.12
N TYR A 250 9.42 -17.74 9.03
CA TYR A 250 8.36 -17.66 10.03
C TYR A 250 7.17 -16.90 9.44
N LEU A 251 5.99 -17.53 9.35
CA LEU A 251 4.68 -16.86 9.31
C LEU A 251 3.61 -17.82 9.90
N ASN A 252 2.82 -17.30 10.85
CA ASN A 252 1.77 -17.91 11.69
C ASN A 252 2.21 -18.66 12.97
N LYS A 253 1.91 -18.04 14.12
CA LYS A 253 2.19 -18.45 15.50
C LYS A 253 1.61 -19.84 15.83
N GLN A 254 2.48 -20.81 16.17
CA GLN A 254 2.40 -21.65 17.38
C GLN A 254 3.66 -22.52 17.50
N MET A 255 4.39 -22.37 18.62
CA MET A 255 5.31 -23.40 19.10
C MET A 255 4.45 -24.57 19.62
N CYS A 256 4.58 -25.74 19.01
CA CYS A 256 4.29 -27.01 19.68
C CYS A 256 5.63 -27.73 19.91
N ALA A 257 5.99 -27.91 21.18
CA ALA A 257 7.07 -28.78 21.62
C ALA A 257 6.63 -30.28 21.49
N PRO A 258 7.54 -31.24 21.66
CA PRO A 258 7.76 -32.36 20.76
C PRO A 258 6.78 -33.53 20.96
N ALA A 259 6.39 -34.21 19.88
CA ALA A 259 5.81 -35.55 19.97
C ALA A 259 6.01 -36.34 18.67
N CYS A 260 7.19 -36.94 18.55
CA CYS A 260 7.37 -38.35 18.16
C CYS A 260 8.81 -38.72 18.54
N VAL A 261 8.99 -39.12 19.79
CA VAL A 261 10.09 -39.94 20.32
C VAL A 261 9.38 -41.25 20.70
N ILE A 262 9.75 -42.45 20.29
CA ILE A 262 10.97 -43.27 20.49
C ILE A 262 11.00 -44.29 19.34
N SER A 263 12.08 -44.42 18.55
CA SER A 263 13.33 -45.20 18.74
C SER A 263 13.18 -46.71 18.53
N LEU A 264 13.96 -47.22 17.56
CA LEU A 264 14.07 -48.61 17.04
C LEU A 264 12.82 -49.19 16.36
#